data_AF-A0A3B5KG26-F1
#
_entry.id   AF-A0A3B5KG26-F1
#
_cell.length_a   1.000
_cell.length_b   1.000
_cell.length_c   1.000
_cell.angle_alpha   90.00
_cell.angle_beta   90.00
_cell.angle_gamma   90.00
#
_symmetry.space_group_name_H-M   'P 1'
#
loop_
_entity.id
_entity.type
_entity.pdbx_description
1 polymer ?
#
loop_
_entity_poly.entity_id
_entity_poly.type
_entity_poly.pdbx_seq_one_letter_code
_entity_poly.pdbx_strand_id
1 'polypeptide(L)'
;DSLHSCYQSFQGLEPPTTTGSPPRLHVQHLHQLFCDNLIRPQKPLSPLKASKSHRELHKELRMTHTRSGRRRAREKSELQRALEKRRWEQRIKASRDQDEETKKRSPLYQELTKRHQRLEMLEGERRQQQEGPEFLRVRERLRKIPVLDLGE
;
A
#
# COMPACT_ATOMS: atom_id res chain seq x y z
N ASP A 1 -11.43 25.05 -10.62
CA ASP A 1 -12.81 25.59 -10.50
C ASP A 1 -13.68 25.42 -11.75
N SER A 2 -13.13 25.47 -12.97
CA SER A 2 -13.94 25.31 -14.20
C SER A 2 -14.55 23.90 -14.40
N LEU A 3 -13.81 22.82 -14.05
CA LEU A 3 -14.30 21.44 -14.24
C LEU A 3 -15.38 21.02 -13.25
N HIS A 4 -15.43 21.64 -12.06
CA HIS A 4 -16.46 21.35 -11.05
C HIS A 4 -17.80 22.04 -11.39
N SER A 5 -17.73 23.21 -12.03
CA SER A 5 -18.90 23.93 -12.55
C SER A 5 -19.57 23.18 -13.69
N CYS A 6 -18.79 22.59 -14.61
CA CYS A 6 -19.34 21.77 -15.71
C CYS A 6 -20.08 20.52 -15.20
N TYR A 7 -19.62 19.92 -14.09
CA TYR A 7 -20.26 18.75 -13.50
C TYR A 7 -21.59 19.09 -12.79
N GLN A 8 -21.72 20.31 -12.24
CA GLN A 8 -22.96 20.76 -11.61
C GLN A 8 -24.05 21.16 -12.61
N SER A 9 -23.69 21.63 -13.82
CA SER A 9 -24.68 21.96 -14.85
C SER A 9 -25.43 20.76 -15.43
N PHE A 10 -24.91 19.53 -15.26
CA PHE A 10 -25.52 18.31 -15.80
C PHE A 10 -26.48 17.58 -14.85
N GLN A 11 -26.65 18.04 -13.60
CA GLN A 11 -27.50 17.36 -12.62
C GLN A 11 -28.97 17.83 -12.59
N GLY A 12 -29.42 18.63 -13.56
CA GLY A 12 -30.76 19.24 -13.55
C GLY A 12 -31.72 18.84 -14.69
N LEU A 13 -31.38 17.85 -15.52
CA LEU A 13 -32.28 17.41 -16.60
C LEU A 13 -33.06 16.16 -16.16
N GLU A 14 -34.18 16.40 -15.50
CA GLU A 14 -35.23 15.41 -15.28
C GLU A 14 -35.73 14.86 -16.64
N PRO A 15 -35.85 13.53 -16.82
CA PRO A 15 -36.39 12.97 -18.05
C PRO A 15 -37.89 13.26 -18.15
N PRO A 16 -38.44 13.56 -19.35
CA PRO A 16 -39.89 13.70 -19.49
C PRO A 16 -40.57 12.36 -19.18
N THR A 17 -41.40 12.36 -18.14
CA THR A 17 -42.32 11.25 -17.81
C THR A 17 -43.51 11.25 -18.78
N THR A 18 -43.25 10.96 -20.05
CA THR A 18 -44.32 10.64 -21.01
C THR A 18 -44.63 9.15 -20.94
N THR A 19 -45.35 8.75 -19.90
CA THR A 19 -46.03 7.45 -19.84
C THR A 19 -47.42 7.60 -20.45
N GLY A 20 -47.45 7.96 -21.73
CA GLY A 20 -48.63 7.83 -22.57
C GLY A 20 -48.54 6.52 -23.33
N SER A 21 -49.08 5.44 -22.75
CA SER A 21 -49.22 4.18 -23.48
C SER A 21 -50.23 4.41 -24.62
N PRO A 22 -49.88 4.19 -25.90
CA PRO A 22 -50.84 4.34 -26.97
C PRO A 22 -51.93 3.26 -26.80
N PRO A 23 -53.22 3.58 -27.04
CA PRO A 23 -54.25 2.56 -27.04
C PRO A 23 -53.88 1.56 -28.12
N ARG A 24 -53.61 0.32 -27.71
CA ARG A 24 -53.36 -0.80 -28.60
C ARG A 24 -54.69 -1.13 -29.28
N LEU A 25 -55.07 -0.34 -30.28
CA LEU A 25 -56.24 -0.58 -31.11
C LEU A 25 -56.03 -1.91 -31.82
N HIS A 26 -56.66 -2.93 -31.24
CA HIS A 26 -57.32 -4.06 -31.87
C HIS A 26 -56.94 -4.35 -33.33
N VAL A 27 -55.68 -4.70 -33.60
CA VAL A 27 -55.27 -5.33 -34.87
C VAL A 27 -55.39 -6.86 -34.77
N GLN A 28 -56.40 -7.36 -34.06
CA GLN A 28 -56.66 -8.81 -33.99
C GLN A 28 -57.79 -9.25 -34.93
N HIS A 29 -58.62 -8.34 -35.44
CA HIS A 29 -59.79 -8.74 -36.23
C HIS A 29 -59.56 -8.86 -37.75
N LEU A 30 -58.59 -8.16 -38.33
CA LEU A 30 -58.31 -8.25 -39.78
C LEU A 30 -57.19 -9.24 -40.14
N HIS A 31 -56.63 -9.94 -39.16
CA HIS A 31 -55.61 -10.98 -39.39
C HIS A 31 -56.21 -12.40 -39.37
N GLN A 32 -57.50 -12.54 -39.07
CA GLN A 32 -58.18 -13.83 -38.92
C GLN A 32 -58.76 -14.36 -40.24
N LEU A 33 -58.92 -13.53 -41.29
CA LEU A 33 -59.57 -13.95 -42.54
C LEU A 33 -58.61 -14.18 -43.72
N PHE A 34 -57.29 -14.04 -43.54
CA PHE A 34 -56.29 -14.32 -44.59
C PHE A 34 -55.12 -15.20 -44.11
N CYS A 35 -55.30 -15.97 -43.03
CA CYS A 35 -54.20 -16.73 -42.40
C CYS A 35 -54.46 -18.22 -42.24
N ASP A 36 -55.39 -18.81 -42.98
CA ASP A 36 -55.63 -20.25 -42.91
C ASP A 36 -54.58 -21.07 -43.67
N ASN A 37 -53.65 -20.44 -44.42
CA ASN A 37 -52.62 -21.14 -45.19
C ASN A 37 -51.18 -20.57 -45.09
N LEU A 38 -50.87 -19.69 -44.13
CA LEU A 38 -49.51 -19.14 -43.96
C LEU A 38 -48.82 -19.70 -42.71
N ILE A 39 -47.74 -20.47 -42.91
CA ILE A 39 -46.82 -20.88 -41.84
C ILE A 39 -46.14 -19.62 -41.29
N ARG A 40 -46.58 -19.15 -40.11
CA ARG A 40 -45.92 -18.05 -39.41
C ARG A 40 -44.61 -18.54 -38.78
N PRO A 41 -43.47 -17.85 -38.98
CA PRO A 41 -42.25 -18.21 -38.28
C PRO A 41 -42.46 -18.03 -36.77
N GLN A 42 -42.48 -19.14 -36.04
CA GLN A 42 -42.47 -19.11 -34.57
C GLN A 42 -41.07 -18.70 -34.12
N LYS A 43 -40.98 -17.72 -33.23
CA LYS A 43 -39.72 -17.39 -32.55
C LYS A 43 -39.35 -18.61 -31.70
N PRO A 44 -38.24 -19.32 -32.00
CA PRO A 44 -37.83 -20.44 -31.17
C PRO A 44 -37.63 -19.94 -29.73
N LEU A 45 -38.11 -20.72 -28.77
CA LEU A 45 -37.93 -20.41 -27.35
C LEU A 45 -36.44 -20.22 -27.08
N SER A 46 -36.08 -19.07 -26.51
CA SER A 46 -34.70 -18.79 -26.10
C SER A 46 -34.19 -19.97 -25.26
N PRO A 47 -32.98 -20.50 -25.52
CA PRO A 47 -32.44 -21.67 -24.80
C PRO A 47 -32.47 -21.51 -23.27
N LEU A 48 -32.33 -20.27 -22.77
CA LEU A 48 -32.47 -19.90 -21.36
C LEU A 48 -33.87 -20.12 -20.78
N LYS A 49 -34.90 -20.06 -21.63
CA LYS A 49 -36.31 -20.31 -21.29
C LYS A 49 -36.77 -21.71 -21.69
N ALA A 50 -36.09 -22.34 -22.65
CA ALA A 50 -36.46 -23.65 -23.19
C ALA A 50 -36.04 -24.82 -22.29
N SER A 51 -34.87 -24.72 -21.61
CA SER A 51 -34.35 -25.80 -20.79
C SER A 51 -33.96 -25.34 -19.39
N LYS A 52 -34.50 -26.03 -18.36
CA LYS A 52 -34.14 -25.84 -16.96
C LYS A 52 -32.65 -26.12 -16.72
N SER A 53 -32.12 -27.15 -17.36
CA SER A 53 -30.70 -27.54 -17.28
C SER A 53 -29.78 -26.43 -17.81
N HIS A 54 -30.11 -25.81 -18.94
CA HIS A 54 -29.30 -24.72 -19.50
C HIS A 54 -29.28 -23.49 -18.56
N ARG A 55 -30.41 -23.19 -17.92
CA ARG A 55 -30.49 -22.11 -16.92
C ARG A 55 -29.67 -22.42 -15.66
N GLU A 56 -29.70 -23.66 -15.20
CA GLU A 56 -28.92 -24.10 -14.03
C GLU A 56 -27.43 -24.03 -14.32
N LEU A 57 -26.98 -24.51 -15.47
CA LEU A 57 -25.60 -24.38 -15.92
C LEU A 57 -25.15 -22.91 -15.98
N HIS A 58 -25.98 -22.01 -16.52
CA HIS A 58 -25.65 -20.58 -16.55
C HIS A 58 -25.49 -19.98 -15.15
N LYS A 59 -26.34 -20.37 -14.19
CA LYS A 59 -26.22 -19.96 -12.79
C LYS A 59 -24.91 -20.49 -12.19
N GLU A 60 -24.61 -21.76 -12.37
CA GLU A 60 -23.38 -22.39 -11.86
C GLU A 60 -22.13 -21.73 -12.42
N LEU A 61 -22.06 -21.49 -13.73
CA LEU A 61 -20.94 -20.79 -14.36
C LEU A 61 -20.75 -19.37 -13.78
N ARG A 62 -21.82 -18.60 -13.62
CA ARG A 62 -21.75 -17.30 -12.95
C ARG A 62 -21.25 -17.41 -11.51
N MET A 63 -21.71 -18.40 -10.75
CA MET A 63 -21.26 -18.62 -9.37
C MET A 63 -19.78 -19.01 -9.31
N THR A 64 -19.28 -19.86 -10.22
CA THR A 64 -17.86 -20.23 -10.27
C THR A 64 -16.97 -19.04 -10.65
N HIS A 65 -17.34 -18.28 -11.67
CA HIS A 65 -16.57 -17.12 -12.11
C HIS A 65 -16.56 -16.00 -11.07
N THR A 66 -17.70 -15.70 -10.46
CA THR A 66 -17.76 -14.70 -9.37
C THR A 66 -17.04 -15.15 -8.12
N ARG A 67 -17.04 -16.44 -7.78
CA ARG A 67 -16.28 -16.98 -6.65
C ARG A 67 -14.77 -16.94 -6.89
N SER A 68 -14.32 -17.30 -8.11
CA SER A 68 -12.92 -17.21 -8.51
C SER A 68 -12.45 -15.74 -8.63
N GLY A 69 -13.30 -14.86 -9.14
CA GLY A 69 -13.06 -13.42 -9.18
C GLY A 69 -13.02 -12.77 -7.80
N ARG A 70 -13.92 -13.18 -6.88
CA ARG A 70 -13.89 -12.74 -5.47
C ARG A 70 -12.64 -13.24 -4.74
N ARG A 71 -12.16 -14.46 -5.01
CA ARG A 71 -10.87 -14.93 -4.47
C ARG A 71 -9.70 -14.07 -4.96
N ARG A 72 -9.64 -13.78 -6.27
CA ARG A 72 -8.64 -12.86 -6.84
C ARG A 72 -8.74 -11.42 -6.35
N ALA A 73 -9.94 -10.95 -5.99
CA ALA A 73 -10.13 -9.62 -5.40
C ALA A 73 -9.81 -9.59 -3.89
N ARG A 74 -10.00 -10.71 -3.19
CA ARG A 74 -9.70 -10.85 -1.75
C ARG A 74 -8.20 -11.03 -1.50
N GLU A 75 -7.50 -11.67 -2.43
CA GLU A 75 -6.05 -11.75 -2.45
C GLU A 75 -5.52 -10.49 -3.13
N LYS A 76 -4.96 -9.57 -2.35
CA LYS A 76 -4.26 -8.40 -2.89
C LYS A 76 -3.27 -8.88 -3.95
N SER A 77 -3.31 -8.26 -5.13
CA SER A 77 -2.34 -8.58 -6.19
C SER A 77 -0.91 -8.37 -5.67
N GLU A 78 0.06 -9.08 -6.23
CA GLU A 78 1.47 -8.93 -5.87
C GLU A 78 1.93 -7.48 -5.96
N LEU A 79 1.48 -6.74 -6.99
CA LEU A 79 1.75 -5.31 -7.13
C LEU A 79 1.16 -4.50 -5.96
N GLN A 80 -0.09 -4.76 -5.57
CA GLN A 80 -0.71 -4.05 -4.46
C GLN A 80 0.03 -4.33 -3.15
N ARG A 81 0.44 -5.59 -2.90
CA ARG A 81 1.26 -5.97 -1.74
C ARG A 81 2.60 -5.24 -1.76
N ALA A 82 3.28 -5.18 -2.90
CA ALA A 82 4.55 -4.49 -3.05
C ALA A 82 4.42 -2.98 -2.78
N LEU A 83 3.36 -2.33 -3.28
CA LEU A 83 3.11 -0.91 -3.03
C LEU A 83 2.78 -0.64 -1.55
N GLU A 84 1.96 -1.48 -0.92
CA GLU A 84 1.68 -1.38 0.51
C GLU A 84 2.93 -1.56 1.36
N LYS A 85 3.76 -2.56 1.03
CA LYS A 85 5.04 -2.82 1.68
C LYS A 85 5.95 -1.59 1.57
N ARG A 86 6.11 -1.03 0.36
CA ARG A 86 6.93 0.17 0.13
C ARG A 86 6.44 1.37 0.95
N ARG A 87 5.13 1.62 0.98
CA ARG A 87 4.55 2.71 1.80
C ARG A 87 4.78 2.49 3.29
N TRP A 88 4.69 1.24 3.77
CA TRP A 88 4.97 0.91 5.16
C TRP A 88 6.46 1.11 5.48
N GLU A 89 7.37 0.59 4.66
CA GLU A 89 8.82 0.74 4.82
C GLU A 89 9.23 2.23 4.86
N GLN A 90 8.64 3.06 3.99
CA GLN A 90 8.88 4.51 3.99
C GLN A 90 8.44 5.17 5.30
N ARG A 91 7.24 4.84 5.81
CA ARG A 91 6.76 5.39 7.09
C ARG A 91 7.61 4.94 8.26
N ILE A 92 8.00 3.67 8.30
CA ILE A 92 8.87 3.15 9.35
C ILE A 92 10.23 3.81 9.30
N LYS A 93 10.81 3.99 8.11
CA LYS A 93 12.09 4.70 7.96
C LYS A 93 11.97 6.15 8.46
N ALA A 94 10.95 6.88 8.03
CA ALA A 94 10.73 8.26 8.47
C ALA A 94 10.56 8.36 10.00
N SER A 95 9.80 7.46 10.62
CA SER A 95 9.64 7.39 12.07
C SER A 95 10.97 7.13 12.77
N ARG A 96 11.75 6.15 12.30
CA ARG A 96 13.06 5.83 12.86
C ARG A 96 14.04 6.99 12.76
N ASP A 97 14.07 7.67 11.61
CA ASP A 97 14.96 8.81 11.40
C ASP A 97 14.57 9.98 12.34
N GLN A 98 13.27 10.20 12.56
CA GLN A 98 12.77 11.17 13.54
C GLN A 98 13.14 10.79 14.98
N ASP A 99 12.95 9.52 15.36
CA ASP A 99 13.31 9.02 16.69
C ASP A 99 14.82 9.13 16.94
N GLU A 100 15.65 8.83 15.95
CA GLU A 100 17.11 9.01 16.05
C GLU A 100 17.49 10.49 16.16
N GLU A 101 16.85 11.39 15.41
CA GLU A 101 17.10 12.83 15.52
C GLU A 101 16.69 13.38 16.90
N THR A 102 15.53 12.97 17.42
CA THR A 102 15.12 13.35 18.78
C THR A 102 16.06 12.79 19.85
N LYS A 103 16.53 11.55 19.68
CA LYS A 103 17.52 10.92 20.55
C LYS A 103 18.87 11.66 20.50
N LYS A 104 19.32 12.08 19.32
CA LYS A 104 20.55 12.88 19.15
C LYS A 104 20.44 14.26 19.81
N ARG A 105 19.25 14.86 19.82
CA ARG A 105 18.97 16.12 20.53
C ARG A 105 18.91 15.97 22.05
N SER A 106 18.78 14.75 22.57
CA SER A 106 18.76 14.52 24.01
C SER A 106 20.03 15.07 24.68
N PRO A 107 19.92 15.82 25.80
CA PRO A 107 21.07 16.33 26.53
C PRO A 107 22.06 15.22 26.92
N LEU A 108 21.54 14.04 27.26
CA LEU A 108 22.35 12.88 27.60
C LEU A 108 23.20 12.40 26.40
N TYR A 109 22.63 12.37 25.20
CA TYR A 109 23.36 11.97 24.00
C TYR A 109 24.49 12.95 23.68
N GLN A 110 24.25 14.25 23.86
CA GLN A 110 25.28 15.28 23.70
C GLN A 110 26.42 15.10 24.70
N GLU A 111 26.13 14.83 25.97
CA GLU A 111 27.17 14.56 26.97
C GLU A 111 27.95 13.28 26.70
N LEU A 112 27.28 12.21 26.28
CA LEU A 112 27.95 10.98 25.84
C LEU A 112 28.89 11.24 24.66
N THR A 113 28.44 12.04 23.69
CA THR A 113 29.24 12.43 22.52
C THR A 113 30.49 13.22 22.94
N LYS A 114 30.35 14.22 23.82
CA LYS A 114 31.49 14.98 24.34
C LYS A 114 32.46 14.09 25.11
N ARG A 115 31.95 13.17 25.94
CA ARG A 115 32.78 12.22 26.69
C ARG A 115 33.56 11.31 25.75
N HIS A 116 32.93 10.82 24.69
CA HIS A 116 33.58 10.00 23.67
C HIS A 116 34.72 10.77 22.98
N GLN A 117 34.46 11.99 22.52
CA GLN A 117 35.50 12.84 21.91
C GLN A 117 36.69 13.10 22.84
N ARG A 118 36.44 13.36 24.13
CA ARG A 118 37.52 13.53 25.12
C ARG A 118 38.36 12.26 25.28
N LEU A 119 37.72 11.08 25.28
CA LEU A 119 38.44 9.81 25.36
C LEU A 119 39.26 9.55 24.09
N GLU A 120 38.72 9.82 22.89
CA GLU A 120 39.48 9.69 21.64
C GLU A 120 40.71 10.59 21.61
N MET A 121 40.61 11.84 22.07
CA MET A 121 41.77 12.74 22.17
C MET A 121 42.82 12.19 23.13
N LEU A 122 42.42 11.76 24.33
CA LEU A 122 43.33 11.17 25.32
C LEU A 122 43.98 9.88 24.81
N GLU A 123 43.22 9.03 24.12
CA GLU A 123 43.77 7.81 23.49
C GLU A 123 44.76 8.14 22.38
N GLY A 124 44.48 9.17 21.57
CA GLY A 124 45.39 9.69 20.55
C GLY A 124 46.70 10.20 21.15
N GLU A 125 46.62 11.06 22.17
CA GLU A 125 47.79 11.54 22.92
C GLU A 125 48.57 10.38 23.54
N ARG A 126 47.88 9.40 24.13
CA ARG A 126 48.52 8.22 24.73
C ARG A 126 49.19 7.33 23.67
N ARG A 127 48.66 7.26 22.45
CA ARG A 127 49.30 6.56 21.32
C ARG A 127 50.55 7.31 20.88
N GLN A 128 50.49 8.62 20.70
CA GLN A 128 51.66 9.46 20.35
C GLN A 128 52.76 9.37 21.41
N GLN A 129 52.41 9.39 22.70
CA GLN A 129 53.37 9.18 23.80
C GLN A 129 54.00 7.78 23.79
N GLN A 130 53.35 6.79 23.16
CA GLN A 130 53.85 5.41 23.03
C GLN A 130 54.65 5.17 21.74
N GLU A 131 54.59 6.06 20.75
CA GLU A 131 55.34 5.95 19.49
C GLU A 131 56.86 6.13 19.68
N GLY A 132 57.28 6.76 20.78
CA GLY A 132 58.70 6.86 21.13
C GLY A 132 59.30 5.57 21.71
N PRO A 133 60.64 5.41 21.69
CA PRO A 133 61.32 4.22 22.22
C PRO A 133 60.94 3.92 23.67
N GLU A 134 60.59 2.66 23.95
CA GLU A 134 60.07 2.24 25.25
C GLU A 134 61.00 2.58 26.43
N PHE A 135 62.32 2.50 26.23
CA PHE A 135 63.31 2.75 27.28
C PHE A 135 63.26 4.17 27.84
N LEU A 136 62.88 5.18 27.03
CA LEU A 136 62.72 6.55 27.51
C LEU A 136 61.54 6.66 28.47
N ARG A 137 60.43 5.98 28.16
CA ARG A 137 59.23 5.91 29.00
C ARG A 137 59.51 5.18 30.32
N VAL A 138 60.23 4.05 30.27
CA VAL A 138 60.61 3.30 31.48
C VAL A 138 61.52 4.14 32.37
N ARG A 139 62.53 4.82 31.80
CA ARG A 139 63.42 5.71 32.55
C ARG A 139 62.68 6.85 33.24
N GLU A 140 61.71 7.46 32.57
CA GLU A 140 60.93 8.55 33.16
C GLU A 140 59.95 8.04 34.24
N ARG A 141 59.35 6.85 34.07
CA ARG A 141 58.54 6.21 35.12
C ARG A 141 59.36 5.95 36.38
N LEU A 142 60.58 5.43 36.25
CA LEU A 142 61.48 5.19 37.37
C LEU A 142 61.87 6.48 38.12
N ARG A 143 62.00 7.62 37.43
CA ARG A 143 62.22 8.93 38.07
C ARG A 143 61.03 9.46 38.85
N LYS A 144 59.80 9.06 38.49
CA LYS A 144 58.56 9.51 39.14
C LYS A 144 58.21 8.70 40.39
N ILE A 145 58.88 7.56 40.59
CA ILE A 145 58.77 6.80 41.83
C ILE A 145 59.59 7.56 42.87
N PRO A 146 58.98 8.05 43.97
CA PRO A 146 59.75 8.64 45.06
C PRO A 146 60.70 7.56 45.58
N VAL A 147 61.99 7.88 45.61
CA VAL A 147 62.96 7.07 46.34
C VAL A 147 62.59 7.25 47.80
N LEU A 148 61.81 6.31 48.34
CA LEU A 148 61.75 6.14 49.77
C LEU A 148 63.16 5.73 50.16
N ASP A 149 63.86 6.63 50.86
CA ASP A 149 65.15 6.37 51.49
C ASP A 149 65.00 5.14 52.39
N LEU A 150 65.35 3.98 51.83
CA LEU A 150 65.59 2.76 52.56
C LEU A 150 67.04 2.81 53.03
N GLY A 151 67.27 3.61 54.08
CA GLY A 151 68.40 3.55 55.01
C GLY A 151 69.79 3.88 54.47
N GLU A 152 70.43 4.88 55.05
CA GLU A 152 71.39 4.70 56.17
C GLU A 152 71.37 5.92 57.10
#